data_AF-A0A958GRQ1-F1
#
_entry.id   AF-A0A958GRQ1-F1
#
_cell.length_a   1.000
_cell.length_b   1.000
_cell.length_c   1.000
_cell.angle_alpha   90.00
_cell.angle_beta   90.00
_cell.angle_gamma   90.00
#
_symmetry.space_group_name_H-M   'P 1'
#
loop_
_entity.id
_entity.type
_entity.pdbx_description
1 polymer ?
#
loop_
_entity_poly.entity_id
_entity_poly.type
_entity_poly.pdbx_seq_one_letter_code
_entity_poly.pdbx_strand_id
1 'polypeptide(L)'
;MKRFPYMTDYVNEVFEREKERWDYILLRPVLVVSYFFIRLVAFPIKFVLHRKPFGFEAKVIDTVLAFGIKYLASEDAIKLLVRHVQIEPLLYRYLLSGTESARNGERRERLKGIDGDFSVDSIEDVVRHGLTICHDDLSYEVVERFKKQQFLQNLDFYRSTSPESHEQFSKSILEQNRRYSLQWFGATNVVIFIVITITIFGDLQSVIRALNSFGSDSVLLWCLKNIYADDKQAMIDLDFYMQTDANRNHYNSSAFFSDPSQYLYYHIAFDEFAYELLRKNQSAH
;
A
#
# COMPACT_ATOMS: atom_id res chain seq x y z
N MET A 1 -7.68 11.75 18.19
CA MET A 1 -6.53 12.55 17.69
C MET A 1 -7.11 13.78 17.03
N LYS A 2 -6.40 14.92 17.06
CA LYS A 2 -6.77 16.10 16.28
C LYS A 2 -6.72 15.71 14.78
N ARG A 3 -7.67 16.18 13.97
CA ARG A 3 -7.59 16.03 12.50
C ARG A 3 -6.22 16.51 12.02
N PHE A 4 -5.54 15.69 11.22
CA PHE A 4 -4.22 16.00 10.73
C PHE A 4 -4.33 16.76 9.41
N PRO A 5 -3.73 17.97 9.30
CA PRO A 5 -3.86 18.80 8.10
C PRO A 5 -3.20 18.18 6.87
N TYR A 6 -2.19 17.33 7.08
CA TYR A 6 -1.45 16.63 6.03
C TYR A 6 -2.12 15.31 5.60
N MET A 7 -3.26 14.94 6.18
CA MET A 7 -4.02 13.76 5.76
C MET A 7 -5.29 14.17 5.03
N THR A 8 -5.75 13.32 4.12
CA THR A 8 -7.04 13.51 3.45
C THR A 8 -8.17 13.45 4.49
N ASP A 9 -9.27 14.19 4.26
CA ASP A 9 -10.44 14.17 5.15
C ASP A 9 -10.99 12.74 5.33
N TYR A 10 -11.03 11.99 4.22
CA TYR A 10 -11.45 10.59 4.23
C TYR A 10 -10.60 9.73 5.18
N VAL A 11 -9.26 9.79 5.08
CA VAL A 11 -8.36 8.99 5.93
C VAL A 11 -8.47 9.44 7.39
N ASN A 12 -8.53 10.76 7.63
CA ASN A 12 -8.73 11.32 8.97
C ASN A 12 -10.00 10.75 9.63
N GLU A 13 -11.11 10.74 8.91
CA GLU A 13 -12.39 10.23 9.41
C GLU A 13 -12.35 8.72 9.69
N VAL A 14 -11.74 7.92 8.82
CA VAL A 14 -11.56 6.48 9.06
C VAL A 14 -10.76 6.27 10.35
N PHE A 15 -9.62 6.94 10.50
CA PHE A 15 -8.76 6.79 11.68
C PHE A 15 -9.38 7.36 12.96
N GLU A 16 -10.28 8.32 12.85
CA GLU A 16 -11.05 8.84 13.98
C GLU A 16 -12.06 7.80 14.45
N ARG A 17 -12.87 7.26 13.54
CA ARG A 17 -13.85 6.20 13.84
C ARG A 17 -13.21 4.94 14.40
N GLU A 18 -12.03 4.55 13.90
CA GLU A 18 -11.33 3.35 14.37
C GLU A 18 -11.04 3.38 15.87
N LYS A 19 -10.77 4.55 16.45
CA LYS A 19 -10.39 4.67 17.87
C LYS A 19 -11.51 4.27 18.83
N GLU A 20 -12.75 4.36 18.39
CA GLU A 20 -13.93 4.00 19.19
C GLU A 20 -14.30 2.53 19.01
N ARG A 21 -13.66 1.82 18.07
CA ARG A 21 -13.97 0.41 17.80
C ARG A 21 -13.40 -0.49 18.87
N TRP A 22 -14.18 -1.50 19.25
CA TRP A 22 -13.77 -2.51 20.22
C TRP A 22 -12.51 -3.27 19.78
N ASP A 23 -12.37 -3.57 18.48
CA ASP A 23 -11.24 -4.32 17.95
C ASP A 23 -9.96 -3.47 18.02
N TYR A 24 -10.07 -2.16 17.81
CA TYR A 24 -8.95 -1.25 17.94
C TYR A 24 -8.48 -1.14 19.41
N ILE A 25 -9.41 -1.10 20.37
CA ILE A 25 -9.09 -0.92 21.79
C ILE A 25 -8.57 -2.22 22.41
N LEU A 26 -9.24 -3.35 22.16
CA LEU A 26 -9.01 -4.60 22.88
C LEU A 26 -8.15 -5.59 22.09
N LEU A 27 -8.41 -5.75 20.79
CA LEU A 27 -7.76 -6.77 19.99
C LEU A 27 -6.38 -6.32 19.50
N ARG A 28 -6.23 -5.06 19.11
CA ARG A 28 -4.97 -4.53 18.55
C ARG A 28 -3.75 -4.77 19.45
N PRO A 29 -3.77 -4.48 20.78
CA PRO A 29 -2.62 -4.74 21.64
C PRO A 29 -2.22 -6.23 21.65
N VAL A 30 -3.23 -7.12 21.66
CA VAL A 30 -3.02 -8.57 21.62
C VAL A 30 -2.39 -8.98 20.28
N LEU A 31 -2.88 -8.45 19.15
CA LEU A 31 -2.32 -8.75 17.84
C LEU A 31 -0.87 -8.28 17.70
N VAL A 32 -0.55 -7.07 18.17
CA VAL A 32 0.82 -6.52 18.10
C VAL A 32 1.79 -7.38 18.92
N VAL A 33 1.41 -7.75 20.14
CA VAL A 33 2.23 -8.62 21.00
C VAL A 33 2.34 -10.02 20.41
N SER A 34 1.23 -10.58 19.92
CA SER A 34 1.23 -11.91 19.30
C SER A 34 2.11 -11.94 18.06
N TYR A 35 2.08 -10.89 17.25
CA TYR A 35 2.90 -10.76 16.05
C TYR A 35 4.40 -10.81 16.37
N PHE A 36 4.83 -10.18 17.47
CA PHE A 36 6.22 -10.30 17.93
C PHE A 36 6.63 -11.76 18.16
N PHE A 37 5.81 -12.55 18.86
CA PHE A 37 6.09 -13.96 19.10
C PHE A 37 6.00 -14.81 17.83
N ILE A 38 5.03 -14.55 16.96
CA ILE A 38 4.90 -15.22 15.67
C ILE A 38 6.19 -15.04 14.86
N ARG A 39 6.74 -13.82 14.79
CA ARG A 39 8.00 -13.56 14.10
C ARG A 39 9.18 -14.31 14.71
N LEU A 40 9.29 -14.32 16.03
CA LEU A 40 10.37 -15.00 16.75
C LEU A 40 10.44 -16.49 16.40
N VAL A 41 9.29 -17.13 16.14
CA VAL A 41 9.20 -18.55 15.80
C VAL A 41 9.24 -18.78 14.29
N ALA A 42 8.44 -18.02 13.52
CA ALA A 42 8.28 -18.23 12.09
C ALA A 42 9.56 -17.94 11.30
N PHE A 43 10.30 -16.87 11.63
CA PHE A 43 11.50 -16.51 10.86
C PHE A 43 12.63 -17.54 10.96
N PRO A 44 13.02 -18.04 12.15
CA PRO A 44 14.01 -19.10 12.24
C PRO A 44 13.60 -20.38 11.51
N ILE A 45 12.32 -20.79 11.64
CA ILE A 45 11.81 -21.98 10.94
C ILE A 45 11.91 -21.80 9.43
N LYS A 46 11.45 -20.66 8.90
CA LYS A 46 11.53 -20.36 7.47
C LYS A 46 12.96 -20.23 6.99
N PHE A 47 13.85 -19.68 7.80
CA PHE A 47 15.27 -19.62 7.50
C PHE A 47 15.91 -21.00 7.37
N VAL A 48 15.40 -22.04 8.02
CA VAL A 48 15.92 -23.41 7.84
C VAL A 48 15.19 -24.14 6.70
N LEU A 49 13.86 -24.02 6.64
CA LEU A 49 13.02 -24.94 5.86
C LEU A 49 12.29 -24.31 4.67
N HIS A 50 12.14 -22.99 4.62
CA HIS A 50 11.23 -22.32 3.68
C HIS A 50 11.80 -20.99 3.17
N ARG A 51 13.04 -21.05 2.66
CA ARG A 51 13.75 -19.87 2.12
C ARG A 51 13.25 -19.40 0.77
N LYS A 52 12.68 -20.32 -0.01
CA LYS A 52 12.22 -20.11 -1.39
C LYS A 52 10.76 -20.52 -1.49
N PRO A 53 10.00 -19.91 -2.41
CA PRO A 53 8.60 -20.26 -2.62
C PRO A 53 8.47 -21.69 -3.13
N PHE A 54 7.50 -22.41 -2.58
CA PHE A 54 7.00 -23.70 -3.05
C PHE A 54 5.90 -23.56 -4.11
N GLY A 55 5.39 -22.35 -4.32
CA GLY A 55 4.46 -21.98 -5.41
C GLY A 55 2.98 -21.96 -5.01
N PHE A 56 2.64 -22.29 -3.77
CA PHE A 56 1.25 -22.26 -3.28
C PHE A 56 0.96 -21.07 -2.35
N GLU A 57 1.99 -20.37 -1.88
CA GLU A 57 1.93 -19.36 -0.83
C GLU A 57 1.02 -18.21 -1.22
N ALA A 58 1.21 -17.65 -2.42
CA ALA A 58 0.41 -16.56 -2.96
C ALA A 58 -1.09 -16.90 -2.91
N LYS A 59 -1.45 -18.08 -3.41
CA LYS A 59 -2.83 -18.54 -3.44
C LYS A 59 -3.42 -18.70 -2.04
N VAL A 60 -2.64 -19.20 -1.07
CA VAL A 60 -3.09 -19.34 0.32
C VAL A 60 -3.30 -17.98 0.96
N ILE A 61 -2.35 -17.06 0.82
CA ILE A 61 -2.42 -15.70 1.35
C ILE A 61 -3.65 -14.99 0.78
N ASP A 62 -3.82 -15.00 -0.54
CA ASP A 62 -4.93 -14.32 -1.19
C ASP A 62 -6.28 -14.97 -0.87
N THR A 63 -6.33 -16.30 -0.65
CA THR A 63 -7.56 -16.98 -0.21
C THR A 63 -7.96 -16.53 1.20
N VAL A 64 -7.00 -16.43 2.12
CA VAL A 64 -7.25 -15.94 3.48
C VAL A 64 -7.68 -14.47 3.44
N LEU A 65 -7.02 -13.66 2.62
CA LEU A 65 -7.37 -12.26 2.42
C LEU A 65 -8.78 -12.12 1.84
N ALA A 66 -9.08 -12.82 0.76
CA ALA A 66 -10.40 -12.84 0.13
C ALA A 66 -11.51 -13.22 1.13
N PHE A 67 -11.26 -14.22 1.98
CA PHE A 67 -12.18 -14.60 3.05
C PHE A 67 -12.37 -13.46 4.07
N GLY A 68 -11.28 -12.85 4.54
CA GLY A 68 -11.33 -11.72 5.48
C GLY A 68 -12.08 -10.52 4.91
N ILE A 69 -11.82 -10.19 3.62
CA ILE A 69 -12.51 -9.14 2.89
C ILE A 69 -14.01 -9.45 2.79
N LYS A 70 -14.38 -10.68 2.48
CA LYS A 70 -15.79 -11.06 2.29
C LYS A 70 -16.60 -11.02 3.58
N TYR A 71 -16.03 -11.51 4.68
CA TYR A 71 -16.81 -11.87 5.87
C TYR A 71 -16.47 -11.10 7.14
N LEU A 72 -15.31 -10.45 7.25
CA LEU A 72 -14.80 -9.94 8.54
C LEU A 72 -14.50 -8.44 8.54
N ALA A 73 -13.92 -7.93 7.46
CA ALA A 73 -13.47 -6.55 7.37
C ALA A 73 -14.63 -5.55 7.27
N SER A 74 -14.47 -4.39 7.89
CA SER A 74 -15.41 -3.28 7.75
C SER A 74 -15.38 -2.65 6.35
N GLU A 75 -16.49 -2.00 5.96
CA GLU A 75 -16.59 -1.33 4.66
C GLU A 75 -15.51 -0.24 4.51
N ASP A 76 -15.27 0.56 5.56
CA ASP A 76 -14.20 1.57 5.60
C ASP A 76 -12.82 0.94 5.36
N ALA A 77 -12.55 -0.21 5.99
CA ALA A 77 -11.28 -0.92 5.81
C ALA A 77 -11.08 -1.39 4.36
N ILE A 78 -12.11 -1.99 3.77
CA ILE A 78 -12.03 -2.48 2.38
C ILE A 78 -11.94 -1.33 1.40
N LYS A 79 -12.70 -0.25 1.63
CA LYS A 79 -12.62 0.94 0.79
C LYS A 79 -11.21 1.53 0.80
N LEU A 80 -10.57 1.62 1.95
CA LEU A 80 -9.20 2.11 2.06
C LEU A 80 -8.19 1.18 1.36
N LEU A 81 -8.30 -0.14 1.56
CA LEU A 81 -7.42 -1.11 0.90
C LEU A 81 -7.59 -1.14 -0.63
N VAL A 82 -8.83 -1.12 -1.12
CA VAL A 82 -9.12 -1.12 -2.56
C VAL A 82 -8.61 0.17 -3.20
N ARG A 83 -8.77 1.32 -2.53
CA ARG A 83 -8.22 2.59 -3.01
C ARG A 83 -6.70 2.54 -3.08
N HIS A 84 -6.01 2.04 -2.05
CA HIS A 84 -4.56 1.88 -2.08
C HIS A 84 -4.09 0.99 -3.25
N VAL A 85 -4.70 -0.19 -3.41
CA VAL A 85 -4.42 -1.12 -4.53
C VAL A 85 -4.57 -0.46 -5.90
N GLN A 86 -5.48 0.51 -6.02
CA GLN A 86 -5.71 1.24 -7.25
C GLN A 86 -4.78 2.44 -7.40
N ILE A 87 -4.55 3.19 -6.33
CA ILE A 87 -3.79 4.45 -6.34
C ILE A 87 -2.30 4.20 -6.53
N GLU A 88 -1.72 3.23 -5.84
CA GLU A 88 -0.28 2.99 -5.84
C GLU A 88 0.27 2.75 -7.27
N PRO A 89 -0.32 1.86 -8.11
CA PRO A 89 0.10 1.72 -9.51
C PRO A 89 -0.04 3.01 -10.33
N LEU A 90 -1.04 3.84 -10.07
CA LEU A 90 -1.24 5.10 -10.80
C LEU A 90 -0.16 6.11 -10.46
N LEU A 91 0.23 6.19 -9.18
CA LEU A 91 1.34 7.01 -8.73
C LEU A 91 2.64 6.57 -9.41
N TYR A 92 2.93 5.27 -9.42
CA TYR A 92 4.15 4.75 -10.05
C TYR A 92 4.16 4.96 -11.57
N ARG A 93 3.04 4.71 -12.27
CA ARG A 93 2.92 5.05 -13.70
C ARG A 93 3.15 6.53 -13.95
N TYR A 94 2.58 7.39 -13.12
CA TYR A 94 2.76 8.82 -13.24
C TYR A 94 4.25 9.17 -13.10
N LEU A 95 4.96 8.67 -12.07
CA LEU A 95 6.41 8.90 -11.92
C LEU A 95 7.22 8.43 -13.13
N LEU A 96 6.80 7.34 -13.78
CA LEU A 96 7.46 6.79 -14.96
C LEU A 96 7.02 7.43 -16.29
N SER A 97 5.91 8.19 -16.31
CA SER A 97 5.31 8.71 -17.53
C SER A 97 6.14 9.75 -18.29
N GLY A 98 6.96 10.53 -17.57
CA GLY A 98 7.93 11.46 -18.16
C GLY A 98 9.22 10.78 -18.66
N THR A 99 9.32 9.45 -18.59
CA THR A 99 10.45 8.68 -19.12
C THR A 99 10.05 7.95 -20.40
N GLU A 100 10.96 7.81 -21.37
CA GLU A 100 10.70 7.21 -22.70
C GLU A 100 10.11 5.77 -22.66
N SER A 101 10.06 5.13 -21.48
CA SER A 101 9.43 3.83 -21.27
C SER A 101 7.90 3.88 -21.24
N ALA A 102 7.27 5.05 -21.29
CA ALA A 102 5.82 5.18 -21.30
C ALA A 102 5.26 5.09 -22.72
N ARG A 103 5.31 3.90 -23.35
CA ARG A 103 4.47 3.55 -24.51
C ARG A 103 4.64 2.09 -24.92
N ASN A 104 3.58 1.30 -24.74
CA ASN A 104 2.75 0.81 -25.85
C ASN A 104 1.48 0.15 -25.30
N GLY A 105 0.36 0.39 -25.96
CA GLY A 105 -0.99 -0.03 -25.57
C GLY A 105 -1.22 -1.54 -25.68
N GLU A 106 -0.41 -2.33 -24.98
CA GLU A 106 -0.68 -3.74 -24.77
C GLU A 106 -1.80 -3.91 -23.73
N ARG A 107 -2.53 -5.00 -23.89
CA ARG A 107 -3.63 -5.39 -23.00
C ARG A 107 -3.06 -5.55 -21.59
N ARG A 108 -3.35 -4.60 -20.70
CA ARG A 108 -2.91 -4.62 -19.31
C ARG A 108 -3.34 -5.93 -18.66
N GLU A 109 -2.39 -6.75 -18.19
CA GLU A 109 -2.71 -7.97 -17.45
C GLU A 109 -3.33 -7.58 -16.09
N ARG A 110 -4.36 -8.31 -15.63
CA ARG A 110 -5.03 -8.02 -14.36
C ARG A 110 -4.07 -8.19 -13.18
N LEU A 111 -4.01 -7.16 -12.32
CA LEU A 111 -3.28 -7.11 -11.04
C LEU A 111 -1.81 -7.53 -11.10
N LYS A 112 -1.12 -7.25 -12.21
CA LYS A 112 0.29 -7.65 -12.41
C LYS A 112 1.17 -6.49 -12.83
N GLY A 113 2.17 -6.20 -12.01
CA GLY A 113 3.18 -5.17 -12.28
C GLY A 113 2.59 -3.77 -12.40
N ILE A 114 3.45 -2.76 -12.54
CA ILE A 114 3.02 -1.35 -12.55
C ILE A 114 2.04 -1.09 -13.69
N ASP A 115 2.17 -1.76 -14.82
CA ASP A 115 1.33 -1.55 -16.01
C ASP A 115 0.04 -2.38 -16.01
N GLY A 116 -0.24 -3.15 -14.95
CA GLY A 116 -1.41 -4.03 -14.86
C GLY A 116 -2.77 -3.32 -14.74
N ASP A 117 -3.87 -4.05 -14.94
CA ASP A 117 -5.22 -3.53 -14.67
C ASP A 117 -5.61 -3.83 -13.21
N PHE A 118 -5.67 -2.77 -12.39
CA PHE A 118 -6.00 -2.84 -10.96
C PHE A 118 -7.48 -2.60 -10.65
N SER A 119 -8.37 -2.76 -11.65
CA SER A 119 -9.79 -2.94 -11.37
C SER A 119 -10.00 -4.25 -10.59
N VAL A 120 -10.48 -4.11 -9.35
CA VAL A 120 -10.87 -5.23 -8.49
C VAL A 120 -12.38 -5.43 -8.63
N ASP A 121 -12.78 -6.18 -9.66
CA ASP A 121 -14.18 -6.41 -9.99
C ASP A 121 -14.86 -7.45 -9.08
N SER A 122 -14.08 -8.36 -8.50
CA SER A 122 -14.60 -9.42 -7.66
C SER A 122 -13.60 -9.90 -6.62
N ILE A 123 -14.10 -10.61 -5.60
CA ILE A 123 -13.26 -11.27 -4.60
C ILE A 123 -12.48 -12.43 -5.25
N GLU A 124 -13.03 -13.05 -6.29
CA GLU A 124 -12.38 -14.09 -7.06
C GLU A 124 -11.13 -13.55 -7.81
N ASP A 125 -11.15 -12.31 -8.27
CA ASP A 125 -10.01 -11.68 -8.94
C ASP A 125 -8.81 -11.50 -8.00
N VAL A 126 -9.08 -11.24 -6.72
CA VAL A 126 -8.04 -11.14 -5.66
C VAL A 126 -7.21 -12.43 -5.63
N VAL A 127 -7.87 -13.59 -5.65
CA VAL A 127 -7.21 -14.90 -5.59
C VAL A 127 -6.64 -15.32 -6.95
N ARG A 128 -7.37 -15.05 -8.04
CA ARG A 128 -7.00 -15.51 -9.38
C ARG A 128 -5.76 -14.80 -9.91
N HIS A 129 -5.59 -13.53 -9.55
CA HIS A 129 -4.55 -12.67 -10.11
C HIS A 129 -3.45 -12.29 -9.13
N GLY A 130 -3.47 -12.81 -7.90
CA GLY A 130 -2.32 -12.74 -7.01
C GLY A 130 -2.18 -11.42 -6.25
N LEU A 131 -3.28 -10.83 -5.78
CA LEU A 131 -3.30 -9.43 -5.35
C LEU A 131 -2.19 -9.08 -4.35
N THR A 132 -2.00 -9.88 -3.30
CA THR A 132 -1.13 -9.46 -2.19
C THR A 132 0.34 -9.41 -2.60
N ILE A 133 0.88 -10.52 -3.12
CA ILE A 133 2.31 -10.59 -3.48
C ILE A 133 2.60 -9.75 -4.73
N CYS A 134 1.71 -9.75 -5.73
CA CYS A 134 1.92 -8.96 -6.94
C CYS A 134 1.84 -7.45 -6.69
N HIS A 135 1.04 -7.01 -5.71
CA HIS A 135 1.00 -5.62 -5.28
C HIS A 135 2.30 -5.22 -4.58
N ASP A 136 2.82 -6.04 -3.66
CA ASP A 136 4.09 -5.74 -2.97
C ASP A 136 5.28 -5.68 -3.94
N ASP A 137 5.23 -6.42 -5.05
CA ASP A 137 6.25 -6.38 -6.09
C ASP A 137 6.32 -5.03 -6.84
N LEU A 138 5.23 -4.25 -6.87
CA LEU A 138 5.18 -2.93 -7.51
C LEU A 138 6.21 -1.97 -6.94
N SER A 139 6.36 -2.01 -5.61
CA SER A 139 7.29 -1.18 -4.88
C SER A 139 8.76 -1.44 -5.28
N TYR A 140 9.09 -2.67 -5.69
CA TYR A 140 10.42 -3.00 -6.20
C TYR A 140 10.56 -2.62 -7.68
N GLU A 141 9.53 -2.88 -8.48
CA GLU A 141 9.53 -2.56 -9.91
C GLU A 141 9.73 -1.06 -10.16
N VAL A 142 9.12 -0.18 -9.35
CA VAL A 142 9.27 1.27 -9.52
C VAL A 142 10.69 1.71 -9.20
N VAL A 143 11.30 1.14 -8.16
CA VAL A 143 12.70 1.43 -7.79
C VAL A 143 13.66 1.01 -8.91
N GLU A 144 13.40 -0.13 -9.57
CA GLU A 144 14.21 -0.62 -10.69
C GLU A 144 14.04 0.22 -11.96
N ARG A 145 12.80 0.66 -12.26
CA ARG A 145 12.48 1.42 -13.48
C ARG A 145 12.79 2.91 -13.36
N PHE A 146 12.77 3.47 -12.15
CA PHE A 146 12.88 4.90 -11.93
C PHE A 146 14.27 5.45 -12.27
N LYS A 147 14.31 6.43 -13.17
CA LYS A 147 15.55 7.10 -13.61
C LYS A 147 15.59 8.55 -13.13
N LYS A 148 16.28 8.78 -12.01
CA LYS A 148 16.41 10.09 -11.36
C LYS A 148 16.72 11.26 -12.32
N GLN A 149 17.70 11.09 -13.20
CA GLN A 149 18.10 12.17 -14.11
C GLN A 149 17.03 12.49 -15.15
N GLN A 150 16.34 11.48 -15.68
CA GLN A 150 15.24 11.68 -16.61
C GLN A 150 14.05 12.35 -15.92
N PHE A 151 13.75 11.96 -14.67
CA PHE A 151 12.72 12.62 -13.87
C PHE A 151 13.01 14.13 -13.69
N LEU A 152 14.23 14.48 -13.28
CA LEU A 152 14.63 15.88 -13.07
C LEU A 152 14.58 16.72 -14.35
N GLN A 153 14.92 16.13 -15.50
CA GLN A 153 14.84 16.79 -16.81
C GLN A 153 13.40 17.07 -17.26
N ASN A 154 12.42 16.36 -16.70
CA ASN A 154 11.01 16.46 -17.06
C ASN A 154 10.14 17.06 -15.95
N LEU A 155 10.71 17.80 -15.00
CA LEU A 155 9.96 18.38 -13.87
C LEU A 155 8.77 19.25 -14.30
N ASP A 156 8.92 20.04 -15.36
CA ASP A 156 7.85 20.90 -15.86
C ASP A 156 6.65 20.08 -16.39
N PHE A 157 6.92 18.91 -16.99
CA PHE A 157 5.87 17.98 -17.40
C PHE A 157 5.11 17.45 -16.18
N TYR A 158 5.80 17.01 -15.13
CA TYR A 158 5.13 16.52 -13.92
C TYR A 158 4.32 17.62 -13.26
N ARG A 159 4.88 18.82 -13.10
CA ARG A 159 4.17 19.98 -12.52
C ARG A 159 2.91 20.39 -13.27
N SER A 160 2.83 20.11 -14.57
CA SER A 160 1.68 20.46 -15.42
C SER A 160 0.70 19.30 -15.68
N THR A 161 1.00 18.10 -15.20
CA THR A 161 0.18 16.90 -15.43
C THR A 161 -0.24 16.25 -14.11
N SER A 162 -1.21 15.34 -14.17
CA SER A 162 -1.73 14.62 -13.00
C SER A 162 -1.82 13.12 -13.29
N PRO A 163 -1.76 12.25 -12.27
CA PRO A 163 -2.03 10.82 -12.43
C PRO A 163 -3.45 10.55 -12.98
N GLU A 164 -3.65 9.35 -13.54
CA GLU A 164 -4.96 8.85 -13.98
C GLU A 164 -5.97 8.81 -12.80
N SER A 165 -7.28 8.83 -13.08
CA SER A 165 -8.29 8.80 -12.01
C SER A 165 -8.54 7.39 -11.49
N HIS A 166 -8.47 7.19 -10.18
CA HIS A 166 -8.84 5.92 -9.55
C HIS A 166 -10.38 5.66 -9.56
N GLU A 167 -11.22 6.68 -9.81
CA GLU A 167 -12.69 6.51 -9.79
C GLU A 167 -13.22 5.62 -10.93
N GLN A 168 -12.37 5.33 -11.91
CA GLN A 168 -12.68 4.44 -13.03
C GLN A 168 -12.62 2.94 -12.65
N PHE A 169 -12.20 2.61 -11.42
CA PHE A 169 -12.05 1.23 -10.97
C PHE A 169 -13.23 0.74 -10.09
N SER A 170 -13.51 -0.55 -10.20
CA SER A 170 -14.77 -1.19 -9.79
C SER A 170 -15.08 -1.17 -8.28
N LYS A 171 -16.38 -1.01 -7.96
CA LYS A 171 -16.93 -0.98 -6.59
C LYS A 171 -17.62 -2.29 -6.19
N SER A 172 -17.66 -3.29 -7.07
CA SER A 172 -18.38 -4.56 -6.86
C SER A 172 -17.90 -5.30 -5.59
N ILE A 173 -16.60 -5.24 -5.28
CA ILE A 173 -16.06 -5.83 -4.03
C ILE A 173 -16.63 -5.18 -2.75
N LEU A 174 -16.93 -3.88 -2.79
CA LEU A 174 -17.57 -3.18 -1.67
C LEU A 174 -19.02 -3.64 -1.48
N GLU A 175 -19.74 -3.88 -2.57
CA GLU A 175 -21.11 -4.40 -2.53
C GLU A 175 -21.15 -5.82 -1.94
N GLN A 176 -20.20 -6.67 -2.35
CA GLN A 176 -20.05 -8.01 -1.77
C GLN A 176 -19.72 -7.97 -0.28
N ASN A 177 -18.76 -7.12 0.12
CA ASN A 177 -18.43 -6.92 1.55
C ASN A 177 -19.66 -6.45 2.33
N ARG A 178 -20.38 -5.43 1.84
CA ARG A 178 -21.58 -4.89 2.52
C ARG A 178 -22.66 -5.96 2.71
N ARG A 179 -22.78 -6.90 1.78
CA ARG A 179 -23.79 -7.96 1.82
C ARG A 179 -23.47 -9.07 2.83
N TYR A 180 -22.21 -9.42 3.00
CA TYR A 180 -21.82 -10.64 3.73
C TYR A 180 -20.95 -10.41 4.97
N SER A 181 -20.32 -9.24 5.09
CA SER A 181 -19.35 -9.00 6.15
C SER A 181 -20.02 -8.72 7.49
N LEU A 182 -19.41 -9.28 8.53
CA LEU A 182 -19.75 -9.03 9.92
C LEU A 182 -19.24 -7.66 10.41
N GLN A 183 -18.45 -6.95 9.62
CA GLN A 183 -17.94 -5.60 9.92
C GLN A 183 -17.09 -5.53 11.21
N TRP A 184 -16.48 -6.65 11.61
CA TRP A 184 -15.79 -6.80 12.88
C TRP A 184 -14.46 -6.07 12.97
N PHE A 185 -13.71 -5.97 11.87
CA PHE A 185 -12.35 -5.41 11.90
C PHE A 185 -12.20 -4.09 11.16
N GLY A 186 -11.60 -3.11 11.83
CA GLY A 186 -11.17 -1.83 11.25
C GLY A 186 -9.92 -1.94 10.37
N ALA A 187 -9.62 -0.88 9.61
CA ALA A 187 -8.49 -0.81 8.70
C ALA A 187 -7.14 -1.21 9.34
N THR A 188 -6.85 -0.70 10.52
CA THR A 188 -5.61 -0.97 11.27
C THR A 188 -5.46 -2.47 11.55
N ASN A 189 -6.50 -3.11 12.08
CA ASN A 189 -6.43 -4.53 12.40
C ASN A 189 -6.45 -5.41 11.15
N VAL A 190 -7.17 -5.03 10.10
CA VAL A 190 -7.13 -5.74 8.81
C VAL A 190 -5.72 -5.72 8.24
N VAL A 191 -5.00 -4.59 8.26
CA VAL A 191 -3.60 -4.51 7.83
C VAL A 191 -2.70 -5.39 8.69
N ILE A 192 -2.87 -5.38 10.01
CA ILE A 192 -2.12 -6.27 10.91
C ILE A 192 -2.38 -7.75 10.55
N PHE A 193 -3.63 -8.13 10.25
CA PHE A 193 -3.96 -9.49 9.83
C PHE A 193 -3.34 -9.86 8.48
N ILE A 194 -3.29 -8.95 7.51
CA ILE A 194 -2.59 -9.15 6.23
C ILE A 194 -1.12 -9.46 6.51
N VAL A 195 -0.46 -8.63 7.31
CA VAL A 195 0.95 -8.79 7.66
C VAL A 195 1.21 -10.11 8.41
N ILE A 196 0.35 -10.48 9.35
CA ILE A 196 0.42 -11.79 10.03
C ILE A 196 0.27 -12.93 9.04
N THR A 197 -0.70 -12.84 8.13
CA THR A 197 -1.00 -13.87 7.12
C THR A 197 0.21 -14.10 6.21
N ILE A 198 0.79 -13.02 5.67
CA ILE A 198 2.03 -13.08 4.88
C ILE A 198 3.15 -13.71 5.71
N THR A 199 3.34 -13.28 6.96
CA THR A 199 4.40 -13.79 7.84
C THR A 199 4.25 -15.29 8.13
N ILE A 200 3.03 -15.82 8.22
CA ILE A 200 2.79 -17.24 8.48
C ILE A 200 2.98 -18.06 7.19
N PHE A 201 2.36 -17.64 6.08
CA PHE A 201 2.24 -18.47 4.88
C PHE A 201 3.30 -18.21 3.81
N GLY A 202 3.84 -17.00 3.72
CA GLY A 202 4.85 -16.63 2.74
C GLY A 202 6.19 -17.32 3.01
N ASP A 203 6.98 -17.58 1.98
CA ASP A 203 8.37 -17.99 2.14
C ASP A 203 9.23 -16.83 2.67
N LEU A 204 10.44 -17.13 3.14
CA LEU A 204 11.30 -16.11 3.74
C LEU A 204 11.58 -14.92 2.81
N GLN A 205 11.82 -15.16 1.52
CA GLN A 205 12.13 -14.10 0.57
C GLN A 205 10.92 -13.20 0.36
N SER A 206 9.73 -13.78 0.15
CA SER A 206 8.49 -13.01 -0.03
C SER A 206 8.12 -12.23 1.23
N VAL A 207 8.26 -12.83 2.43
CA VAL A 207 7.98 -12.13 3.69
C VAL A 207 8.93 -10.95 3.90
N ILE A 208 10.23 -11.13 3.63
CA ILE A 208 11.19 -10.02 3.74
C ILE A 208 10.84 -8.92 2.73
N ARG A 209 10.46 -9.27 1.50
CA ARG A 209 10.12 -8.26 0.49
C ARG A 209 8.87 -7.46 0.86
N ALA A 210 7.81 -8.15 1.27
CA ALA A 210 6.56 -7.55 1.70
C ALA A 210 6.74 -6.61 2.91
N LEU A 211 7.52 -7.03 3.91
CA LEU A 211 7.73 -6.23 5.13
C LEU A 211 8.67 -5.02 4.93
N ASN A 212 9.36 -4.94 3.80
CA ASN A 212 10.33 -3.88 3.49
C ASN A 212 9.94 -3.08 2.23
N SER A 213 8.70 -3.15 1.77
CA SER A 213 8.23 -2.47 0.54
C SER A 213 8.25 -0.94 0.59
N PHE A 214 8.63 -0.31 1.71
CA PHE A 214 8.71 1.16 1.89
C PHE A 214 9.74 1.91 1.00
N GLY A 215 10.56 1.18 0.24
CA GLY A 215 11.58 1.80 -0.63
C GLY A 215 10.98 2.67 -1.74
N SER A 216 9.81 2.28 -2.26
CA SER A 216 9.05 3.05 -3.25
C SER A 216 8.47 4.34 -2.68
N ASP A 217 7.94 4.31 -1.45
CA ASP A 217 7.43 5.48 -0.74
C ASP A 217 8.52 6.56 -0.62
N SER A 218 9.77 6.13 -0.40
CA SER A 218 10.93 7.04 -0.34
C SER A 218 11.16 7.76 -1.67
N VAL A 219 11.06 7.02 -2.79
CA VAL A 219 11.19 7.56 -4.14
C VAL A 219 10.05 8.53 -4.41
N LEU A 220 8.80 8.14 -4.10
CA LEU A 220 7.62 8.97 -4.28
C LEU A 220 7.73 10.27 -3.46
N LEU A 221 8.09 10.19 -2.18
CA LEU A 221 8.30 11.35 -1.31
C LEU A 221 9.36 12.29 -1.88
N TRP A 222 10.48 11.74 -2.35
CA TRP A 222 11.53 12.54 -2.99
C TRP A 222 11.03 13.22 -4.26
N CYS A 223 10.28 12.53 -5.11
CA CYS A 223 9.68 13.09 -6.31
C CYS A 223 8.71 14.22 -5.99
N LEU A 224 7.78 14.01 -5.05
CA LEU A 224 6.81 15.03 -4.63
C LEU A 224 7.51 16.29 -4.12
N LYS A 225 8.57 16.14 -3.30
CA LYS A 225 9.35 17.30 -2.83
C LYS A 225 10.01 18.10 -3.96
N ASN A 226 10.37 17.46 -5.07
CA ASN A 226 10.92 18.18 -6.23
C ASN A 226 9.82 18.81 -7.08
N ILE A 227 8.69 18.13 -7.24
CA ILE A 227 7.51 18.68 -7.94
C ILE A 227 7.02 19.95 -7.22
N TYR A 228 6.89 19.88 -5.89
CA TYR A 228 6.34 20.92 -5.02
C TYR A 228 7.40 21.79 -4.31
N ALA A 229 8.61 21.88 -4.86
CA ALA A 229 9.72 22.60 -4.22
C ALA A 229 9.38 24.07 -3.85
N ASP A 230 8.49 24.70 -4.62
CA ASP A 230 8.07 26.09 -4.44
C ASP A 230 6.76 26.24 -3.60
N ASP A 231 6.08 25.15 -3.27
CA ASP A 231 4.88 25.14 -2.42
C ASP A 231 5.25 24.82 -0.96
N LYS A 232 5.33 25.88 -0.15
CA LYS A 232 5.68 25.77 1.26
C LYS A 232 4.70 24.89 2.06
N GLN A 233 3.40 24.93 1.75
CA GLN A 233 2.41 24.17 2.51
C GLN A 233 2.54 22.67 2.18
N ALA A 234 2.62 22.33 0.90
CA ALA A 234 2.87 20.95 0.47
C ALA A 234 4.17 20.39 1.07
N MET A 235 5.24 21.19 1.11
CA MET A 235 6.50 20.77 1.71
C MET A 235 6.40 20.48 3.22
N ILE A 236 5.67 21.33 3.97
CA ILE A 236 5.41 21.10 5.41
C ILE A 236 4.63 19.79 5.60
N ASP A 237 3.60 19.56 4.80
CA ASP A 237 2.77 18.36 4.91
C ASP A 237 3.57 17.10 4.54
N LEU A 238 4.42 17.16 3.51
CA LEU A 238 5.33 16.08 3.12
C LEU A 238 6.37 15.75 4.21
N ASP A 239 6.78 16.71 5.03
CA ASP A 239 7.71 16.46 6.14
C ASP A 239 7.11 15.55 7.24
N PHE A 240 5.77 15.49 7.38
CA PHE A 240 5.11 14.57 8.31
C PHE A 240 5.12 13.10 7.85
N TYR A 241 5.42 12.86 6.58
CA TYR A 241 5.59 11.53 6.00
C TYR A 241 7.06 11.09 5.93
N MET A 242 7.99 11.88 6.49
CA MET A 242 9.36 11.41 6.66
C MET A 242 9.40 10.23 7.63
N GLN A 243 9.54 9.02 7.08
CA GLN A 243 9.55 7.77 7.83
C GLN A 243 10.74 7.71 8.81
N THR A 244 10.47 7.43 10.08
CA THR A 244 11.47 7.43 11.18
C THR A 244 12.43 6.25 11.13
N ASP A 245 12.00 5.07 10.67
CA ASP A 245 12.76 3.82 10.80
C ASP A 245 13.32 3.26 9.47
N ALA A 246 12.66 3.53 8.32
CA ALA A 246 13.02 2.97 7.02
C ALA A 246 13.96 3.88 6.18
N ASN A 247 13.74 5.20 6.15
CA ASN A 247 14.52 6.13 5.32
C ASN A 247 15.99 6.30 5.73
N ARG A 248 16.40 5.77 6.88
CA ARG A 248 17.81 5.78 7.33
C ARG A 248 18.51 4.43 7.20
N ASN A 249 17.78 3.35 6.91
CA ASN A 249 18.28 1.98 6.95
C ASN A 249 18.15 1.25 5.61
N HIS A 250 18.41 1.93 4.48
CA HIS A 250 18.63 1.26 3.17
C HIS A 250 19.66 0.11 3.21
N TYR A 251 20.46 0.00 4.28
CA TYR A 251 21.47 -1.04 4.46
C TYR A 251 21.10 -2.17 5.44
N ASN A 252 19.98 -2.08 6.18
CA ASN A 252 19.59 -3.08 7.17
C ASN A 252 18.12 -3.50 6.97
N SER A 253 17.84 -4.31 5.94
CA SER A 253 16.56 -5.00 5.84
C SER A 253 16.42 -5.98 7.02
N SER A 254 15.63 -5.62 8.02
CA SER A 254 15.44 -6.44 9.21
C SER A 254 14.00 -6.90 9.31
N ALA A 255 13.83 -8.21 9.19
CA ALA A 255 12.58 -8.92 9.51
C ALA A 255 12.08 -8.68 10.94
N PHE A 256 12.96 -8.21 11.85
CA PHE A 256 12.67 -8.07 13.29
C PHE A 256 12.22 -6.66 13.71
N PHE A 257 12.36 -5.65 12.84
CA PHE A 257 12.03 -4.25 13.18
C PHE A 257 10.85 -3.67 12.41
N SER A 258 10.14 -4.46 11.59
CA SER A 258 8.91 -4.00 10.94
C SER A 258 7.78 -3.79 11.98
N ASP A 259 7.13 -2.63 11.95
CA ASP A 259 5.92 -2.36 12.74
C ASP A 259 4.70 -2.36 11.81
N PRO A 260 3.82 -3.37 11.87
CA PRO A 260 2.59 -3.39 11.08
C PRO A 260 1.68 -2.18 11.31
N SER A 261 1.78 -1.53 12.47
CA SER A 261 1.02 -0.30 12.77
C SER A 261 1.50 0.89 11.93
N GLN A 262 2.75 0.89 11.49
CA GLN A 262 3.31 1.95 10.65
C GLN A 262 2.86 1.81 9.19
N TYR A 263 2.56 0.59 8.73
CA TYR A 263 2.17 0.31 7.34
C TYR A 263 0.94 1.11 6.90
N LEU A 264 -0.12 1.12 7.71
CA LEU A 264 -1.35 1.85 7.36
C LEU A 264 -1.11 3.37 7.24
N TYR A 265 -0.23 3.93 8.08
CA TYR A 265 0.02 5.36 8.12
C TYR A 265 1.03 5.83 7.06
N TYR A 266 2.18 5.14 6.96
CA TYR A 266 3.31 5.61 6.18
C TYR A 266 3.33 5.10 4.74
N HIS A 267 2.47 4.14 4.41
CA HIS A 267 2.34 3.59 3.07
C HIS A 267 0.94 3.89 2.53
N ILE A 268 -0.11 3.25 3.07
CA ILE A 268 -1.50 3.41 2.57
C ILE A 268 -1.99 4.87 2.66
N ALA A 269 -1.88 5.50 3.84
CA ALA A 269 -2.33 6.89 4.01
C ALA A 269 -1.38 7.90 3.32
N PHE A 270 -0.14 7.51 3.05
CA PHE A 270 0.79 8.34 2.28
C PHE A 270 0.42 8.35 0.80
N ASP A 271 0.09 7.19 0.21
CA ASP A 271 -0.38 7.09 -1.17
C ASP A 271 -1.65 7.91 -1.40
N GLU A 272 -2.61 7.81 -0.49
CA GLU A 272 -3.85 8.61 -0.52
C GLU A 272 -3.54 10.12 -0.53
N PHE A 273 -2.62 10.56 0.34
CA PHE A 273 -2.21 11.96 0.40
C PHE A 273 -1.46 12.39 -0.88
N ALA A 274 -0.49 11.60 -1.33
CA ALA A 274 0.30 11.86 -2.52
C ALA A 274 -0.59 12.01 -3.76
N TYR A 275 -1.54 11.11 -3.91
CA TYR A 275 -2.50 11.13 -5.01
C TYR A 275 -3.41 12.36 -4.97
N GLU A 276 -3.98 12.67 -3.80
CA GLU A 276 -4.80 13.87 -3.61
C GLU A 276 -4.00 15.16 -3.85
N LEU A 277 -2.76 15.24 -3.37
CA LEU A 277 -1.87 16.38 -3.59
C LEU A 277 -1.61 16.62 -5.09
N LEU A 278 -1.30 15.56 -5.84
CA LEU A 278 -1.07 15.62 -7.29
C LEU A 278 -2.33 15.98 -8.08
N ARG A 279 -3.52 15.60 -7.60
CA ARG A 279 -4.80 15.83 -8.31
C ARG A 279 -5.44 17.18 -7.97
N LYS A 280 -5.35 17.65 -6.72
CA LYS A 280 -6.00 18.90 -6.26
C LYS A 280 -5.39 20.17 -6.89
N ASN A 281 -4.12 20.15 -7.25
CA ASN A 281 -3.42 21.31 -7.79
C ASN A 281 -3.88 21.78 -9.18
N GLN A 282 -4.76 21.04 -9.87
CA GLN A 282 -5.42 21.52 -11.10
C GLN A 282 -6.69 22.35 -10.85
N SER A 283 -7.21 22.41 -9.62
CA SER A 283 -8.42 23.19 -9.32
C SER A 283 -8.13 24.66 -9.01
N ALA A 284 -6.86 25.06 -9.01
CA ALA A 284 -6.40 26.39 -8.59
C ALA A 284 -5.72 27.21 -9.71
N HIS A 285 -5.73 26.72 -10.96
CA HIS A 285 -5.20 27.40 -12.14
C HIS A 285 -6.29 27.64 -13.19
#